data_AF-A0A5C3E8S7-F1
#
_entry.id   AF-A0A5C3E8S7-F1
#
_cell.length_a   1.000
_cell.length_b   1.000
_cell.length_c   1.000
_cell.angle_alpha   90.00
_cell.angle_beta   90.00
_cell.angle_gamma   90.00
#
_symmetry.space_group_name_H-M   'P 1'
#
loop_
_entity.id
_entity.type
_entity.pdbx_description
1 polymer ?
#
loop_
_entity_poly.entity_id
_entity_poly.type
_entity_poly.pdbx_seq_one_letter_code
_entity_poly.pdbx_strand_id
1 'polypeptide(L)'
;MKINLFFSLFILATAASGVRMQFPAAIEQGHQALKWLYEEAENGRFMYDLSRDYPNIESSWPNFLSSHGKAIVDQHYATLPRTRENVLSKQLILNRVTGQVRTNFKFNNFGPAPIDATKKLVESFAESRQAGAELSLAPPGT
;
A
#
# COMPACT_ATOMS: atom_id res chain seq x y z
N MET A 1 -0.62 67.04 -11.00
CA MET A 1 -0.39 66.11 -12.12
C MET A 1 -0.50 64.69 -11.60
N LYS A 2 -1.35 63.86 -12.21
CA LYS A 2 -1.63 62.48 -11.83
C LYS A 2 -0.53 61.56 -12.36
N ILE A 3 0.05 60.71 -11.52
CA ILE A 3 0.93 59.61 -11.95
C ILE A 3 0.15 58.31 -11.73
N ASN A 4 -0.11 57.64 -12.84
CA ASN A 4 -0.95 56.45 -12.94
C ASN A 4 -0.28 55.26 -12.25
N LEU A 5 -1.00 54.63 -11.31
CA LEU A 5 -0.67 53.31 -10.77
C LEU A 5 -0.84 52.25 -11.87
N PHE A 6 0.28 51.75 -12.40
CA PHE A 6 0.29 50.49 -13.14
C PHE A 6 0.49 49.33 -12.16
N PHE A 7 -0.61 48.81 -11.61
CA PHE A 7 -0.63 47.53 -10.92
C PHE A 7 -0.36 46.41 -11.95
N SER A 8 0.86 45.87 -11.94
CA SER A 8 1.16 44.63 -12.65
C SER A 8 0.60 43.46 -11.86
N LEU A 9 -0.58 42.98 -12.25
CA LEU A 9 -1.15 41.72 -11.79
C LEU A 9 -0.33 40.57 -12.35
N PHE A 10 0.64 40.08 -11.58
CA PHE A 10 1.32 38.82 -11.84
C PHE A 10 0.41 37.69 -11.34
N ILE A 11 -0.51 37.21 -12.18
CA ILE A 11 -1.29 36.01 -11.88
C ILE A 11 -0.35 34.81 -12.03
N LEU A 12 0.25 34.39 -10.92
CA LEU A 12 0.96 33.14 -10.83
C LEU A 12 -0.08 32.02 -10.88
N ALA A 13 -0.36 31.52 -12.08
CA ALA A 13 -1.15 30.31 -12.27
C ALA A 13 -0.37 29.13 -11.70
N THR A 14 -0.61 28.81 -10.43
CA THR A 14 -0.22 27.52 -9.85
C THR A 14 -1.04 26.45 -10.54
N ALA A 15 -0.51 25.90 -11.62
CA ALA A 15 -0.94 24.62 -12.13
C ALA A 15 -0.73 23.60 -11.01
N ALA A 16 -1.79 23.32 -10.26
CA ALA A 16 -1.89 22.13 -9.45
C ALA A 16 -1.88 20.95 -10.43
N SER A 17 -0.68 20.54 -10.83
CA SER A 17 -0.43 19.30 -11.53
C SER A 17 -0.86 18.18 -10.59
N GLY A 18 -2.15 17.83 -10.66
CA GLY A 18 -2.68 16.66 -9.99
C GLY A 18 -1.98 15.44 -10.56
N VAL A 19 -0.88 15.04 -9.93
CA VAL A 19 -0.25 13.74 -10.18
C VAL A 19 -1.32 12.73 -9.78
N ARG A 20 -2.05 12.22 -10.77
CA ARG A 20 -2.98 11.12 -10.55
C ARG A 20 -2.11 9.94 -10.12
N MET A 21 -2.31 9.49 -8.89
CA MET A 21 -1.70 8.29 -8.37
C MET A 21 -2.11 7.12 -9.29
N GLN A 22 -1.14 6.54 -9.99
CA GLN A 22 -1.40 5.43 -10.89
C GLN A 22 -1.31 4.14 -10.09
N PHE A 23 -2.46 3.50 -9.88
CA PHE A 23 -2.51 2.22 -9.18
C PHE A 23 -2.04 1.08 -10.10
N PRO A 24 -1.40 0.04 -9.54
CA PRO A 24 -1.21 -1.22 -10.24
C PRO A 24 -2.55 -1.80 -10.69
N ALA A 25 -2.59 -2.52 -11.80
CA ALA A 25 -3.84 -3.01 -12.41
C ALA A 25 -4.73 -3.79 -11.43
N ALA A 26 -4.13 -4.66 -10.61
CA ALA A 26 -4.84 -5.43 -9.58
C ALA A 26 -5.51 -4.53 -8.51
N ILE A 27 -4.91 -3.39 -8.18
CA ILE A 27 -5.44 -2.40 -7.24
C ILE A 27 -6.49 -1.52 -7.92
N GLU A 28 -6.26 -1.11 -9.17
CA GLU A 28 -7.17 -0.24 -9.93
C GLU A 28 -8.54 -0.89 -10.13
N GLN A 29 -8.54 -2.19 -10.46
CA GLN A 29 -9.74 -3.03 -10.62
C GLN A 29 -10.30 -3.51 -9.27
N GLY A 30 -9.57 -3.28 -8.20
CA GLY A 30 -9.92 -3.70 -6.84
C GLY A 30 -10.99 -2.82 -6.18
N HIS A 31 -11.53 -3.34 -5.07
CA HIS A 31 -12.43 -2.57 -4.21
C HIS A 31 -11.71 -1.38 -3.54
N GLN A 32 -12.47 -0.36 -3.12
CA GLN A 32 -11.95 0.84 -2.45
C GLN A 32 -10.98 0.54 -1.28
N ALA A 33 -11.21 -0.56 -0.55
CA ALA A 33 -10.33 -1.00 0.53
C ALA A 33 -8.89 -1.29 0.08
N LEU A 34 -8.70 -1.82 -1.14
CA LEU A 34 -7.37 -2.11 -1.70
C LEU A 34 -6.64 -0.83 -2.11
N LYS A 35 -7.37 0.12 -2.73
CA LYS A 35 -6.84 1.44 -3.06
C LYS A 35 -6.37 2.18 -1.81
N TRP A 36 -7.20 2.18 -0.76
CA TRP A 36 -6.85 2.76 0.52
C TRP A 36 -5.65 2.08 1.18
N LEU A 37 -5.60 0.74 1.24
CA LEU A 37 -4.44 0.03 1.78
C LEU A 37 -3.14 0.38 1.04
N TYR A 38 -3.22 0.53 -0.28
CA TYR A 38 -2.09 0.91 -1.11
C TYR A 38 -1.65 2.35 -0.85
N GLU A 39 -2.59 3.29 -0.72
CA GLU A 39 -2.32 4.68 -0.33
C GLU A 39 -1.70 4.78 1.08
N GLU A 40 -2.21 4.00 2.03
CA GLU A 40 -1.64 3.92 3.38
C GLU A 40 -0.20 3.40 3.33
N ALA A 41 0.06 2.37 2.52
CA ALA A 41 1.41 1.86 2.28
C ALA A 41 2.33 2.95 1.71
N GLU A 42 1.89 3.67 0.67
CA GLU A 42 2.65 4.78 0.08
C GLU A 42 2.94 5.92 1.05
N ASN A 43 2.02 6.16 1.99
CA ASN A 43 2.23 7.10 3.09
C ASN A 43 3.09 6.53 4.25
N GLY A 44 3.72 5.38 4.03
CA GLY A 44 4.59 4.73 4.98
C GLY A 44 3.87 4.10 6.16
N ARG A 45 2.61 3.67 5.98
CA ARG A 45 1.81 3.01 7.01
C ARG A 45 1.53 1.55 6.66
N PHE A 46 1.69 0.69 7.65
CA PHE A 46 1.25 -0.70 7.60
C PHE A 46 -0.05 -0.82 8.40
N MET A 47 -1.11 -1.29 7.75
CA MET A 47 -2.41 -1.48 8.37
C MET A 47 -2.64 -2.98 8.59
N TYR A 48 -2.62 -3.42 9.85
CA TYR A 48 -2.94 -4.79 10.23
C TYR A 48 -4.43 -4.92 10.58
N ASP A 49 -4.92 -4.01 11.42
CA ASP A 49 -6.28 -4.00 11.92
C ASP A 49 -7.14 -3.08 11.05
N LEU A 50 -8.15 -3.69 10.42
CA LEU A 50 -9.08 -3.05 9.50
C LEU A 50 -10.51 -3.03 10.03
N SER A 51 -10.74 -3.49 11.27
CA SER A 51 -12.07 -3.68 11.87
C SER A 51 -12.93 -2.42 11.82
N ARG A 52 -12.33 -1.25 12.01
CA ARG A 52 -13.01 0.04 11.98
C ARG A 52 -13.32 0.54 10.57
N ASP A 53 -12.32 0.52 9.70
CA ASP A 53 -12.35 1.25 8.42
C ASP A 53 -12.86 0.37 7.27
N TYR A 54 -12.58 -0.94 7.29
CA TYR A 54 -12.97 -1.91 6.26
C TYR A 54 -13.32 -3.29 6.85
N PRO A 55 -14.45 -3.43 7.57
CA PRO A 55 -14.84 -4.68 8.23
C PRO A 55 -15.06 -5.85 7.24
N ASN A 56 -15.36 -5.56 5.97
CA ASN A 56 -15.55 -6.57 4.92
C ASN A 56 -14.26 -7.33 4.56
N ILE A 57 -13.07 -6.81 4.92
CA ILE A 57 -11.79 -7.49 4.69
C ILE A 57 -10.99 -7.72 5.98
N GLU A 58 -11.57 -7.42 7.14
CA GLU A 58 -10.92 -7.56 8.45
C GLU A 58 -10.36 -8.96 8.69
N SER A 59 -11.08 -10.01 8.26
CA SER A 59 -10.63 -11.39 8.44
C SER A 59 -9.73 -11.86 7.30
N SER A 60 -10.06 -11.52 6.06
CA SER A 60 -9.33 -12.00 4.87
C SER A 60 -7.92 -11.42 4.76
N TRP A 61 -7.70 -10.18 5.19
CA TRP A 61 -6.39 -9.55 5.14
C TRP A 61 -5.36 -10.18 6.10
N PRO A 62 -5.59 -10.28 7.42
CA PRO A 62 -4.70 -10.99 8.34
C PRO A 62 -4.49 -12.46 7.96
N ASN A 63 -5.51 -13.13 7.43
CA ASN A 63 -5.38 -14.51 6.95
C ASN A 63 -4.45 -14.62 5.73
N PHE A 64 -4.55 -13.67 4.80
CA PHE A 64 -3.61 -13.58 3.68
C PHE A 64 -2.18 -13.30 4.17
N LEU A 65 -2.03 -12.34 5.09
CA LEU A 65 -0.73 -11.97 5.66
C LEU A 65 -0.03 -13.15 6.33
N SER A 66 -0.76 -13.93 7.13
CA SER A 66 -0.21 -15.09 7.84
C SER A 66 0.17 -16.23 6.89
N SER A 67 -0.55 -16.39 5.78
CA SER A 67 -0.36 -17.48 4.82
C SER A 67 0.73 -17.17 3.78
N HIS A 68 0.79 -15.93 3.29
CA HIS A 68 1.63 -15.56 2.15
C HIS A 68 2.63 -14.44 2.47
N GLY A 69 2.35 -13.62 3.49
CA GLY A 69 3.07 -12.38 3.73
C GLY A 69 4.56 -12.57 4.01
N LYS A 70 4.94 -13.63 4.75
CA LYS A 70 6.36 -13.92 5.01
C LYS A 70 7.16 -14.13 3.73
N ALA A 71 6.63 -14.92 2.79
CA ALA A 71 7.33 -15.23 1.54
C ALA A 71 7.54 -13.98 0.69
N ILE A 72 6.52 -13.13 0.59
CA ILE A 72 6.57 -11.85 -0.15
C ILE A 72 7.62 -10.91 0.44
N VAL A 73 7.64 -10.77 1.78
CA VAL A 73 8.62 -9.93 2.48
C VAL A 73 10.03 -10.50 2.31
N ASP A 74 10.21 -11.81 2.47
CA ASP A 74 11.51 -12.45 2.28
C ASP A 74 12.04 -12.24 0.86
N GLN A 75 11.20 -12.41 -0.16
CA GLN A 75 11.56 -12.20 -1.56
C GLN A 75 11.93 -10.74 -1.85
N HIS A 76 11.15 -9.78 -1.34
CA HIS A 76 11.46 -8.35 -1.52
C HIS A 76 12.83 -8.00 -0.92
N TYR A 77 13.10 -8.43 0.31
CA TYR A 77 14.35 -8.08 0.97
C TYR A 77 15.56 -8.89 0.48
N ALA A 78 15.36 -10.02 -0.21
CA ALA A 78 16.44 -10.80 -0.81
C ALA A 78 17.15 -10.04 -1.95
N THR A 79 16.47 -9.09 -2.60
CA THR A 79 17.04 -8.28 -3.70
C THR A 79 17.75 -7.02 -3.22
N LEU A 80 17.72 -6.73 -1.91
CA LEU A 80 18.26 -5.51 -1.33
C LEU A 80 19.63 -5.75 -0.66
N PRO A 81 20.49 -4.72 -0.58
CA PRO A 81 21.73 -4.82 0.17
C PRO A 81 21.46 -5.09 1.65
N ARG A 82 22.31 -5.90 2.29
CA ARG A 82 22.16 -6.29 3.70
C ARG A 82 22.66 -5.19 4.65
N THR A 83 21.90 -4.12 4.76
CA THR A 83 22.14 -3.03 5.73
C THR A 83 21.42 -3.29 7.06
N ARG A 84 21.89 -2.66 8.14
CA ARG A 84 21.21 -2.73 9.45
C ARG A 84 19.75 -2.26 9.36
N GLU A 85 19.51 -1.20 8.61
CA GLU A 85 18.18 -0.63 8.39
C GLU A 85 17.24 -1.62 7.66
N ASN A 86 17.73 -2.29 6.62
CA ASN A 86 16.96 -3.30 5.90
C ASN A 86 16.64 -4.51 6.78
N VAL A 87 17.59 -4.96 7.60
CA VAL A 87 17.35 -6.05 8.55
C VAL A 87 16.28 -5.68 9.59
N LEU A 88 16.35 -4.47 10.15
CA LEU A 88 15.40 -4.01 11.17
C LEU A 88 13.99 -3.80 10.59
N SER A 89 13.88 -3.14 9.44
CA SER A 89 12.58 -2.92 8.78
C SER A 89 11.94 -4.24 8.35
N LYS A 90 12.73 -5.19 7.82
CA LYS A 90 12.26 -6.54 7.50
C LYS A 90 11.66 -7.22 8.72
N GLN A 91 12.38 -7.28 9.84
CA GLN A 91 11.89 -7.93 11.05
C GLN A 91 10.60 -7.27 11.56
N LEU A 92 10.53 -5.93 11.48
CA LEU A 92 9.36 -5.18 11.92
C LEU A 92 8.10 -5.52 11.12
N ILE A 93 8.24 -5.70 9.80
CA ILE A 93 7.15 -6.16 8.94
C ILE A 93 6.84 -7.63 9.23
N LEU A 94 7.86 -8.49 9.35
CA LEU A 94 7.67 -9.92 9.61
C LEU A 94 6.87 -10.19 10.88
N ASN A 95 7.14 -9.45 11.97
CA ASN A 95 6.37 -9.57 13.21
C ASN A 95 4.87 -9.25 13.01
N ARG A 96 4.53 -8.38 12.05
CA ARG A 96 3.14 -8.02 11.74
C ARG A 96 2.49 -9.00 10.80
N VAL A 97 3.14 -9.38 9.70
CA VAL A 97 2.55 -10.33 8.75
C VAL A 97 2.35 -11.71 9.36
N THR A 98 3.19 -12.10 10.33
CA THR A 98 3.01 -13.35 11.09
C THR A 98 2.03 -13.24 12.26
N GLY A 99 1.43 -12.07 12.49
CA GLY A 99 0.43 -11.85 13.53
C GLY A 99 0.98 -11.82 14.96
N GLN A 100 2.31 -11.79 15.15
CA GLN A 100 2.94 -11.57 16.46
C GLN A 100 2.62 -10.18 17.01
N VAL A 101 2.53 -9.18 16.13
CA VAL A 101 2.13 -7.81 16.44
C VAL A 101 0.94 -7.42 15.57
N ARG A 102 -0.22 -7.22 16.18
CA ARG A 102 -1.51 -7.03 15.50
C ARG A 102 -1.96 -5.57 15.48
N THR A 103 -1.04 -4.65 15.20
CA THR A 103 -1.30 -3.21 15.28
C THR A 103 -0.81 -2.47 14.04
N ASN A 104 -1.52 -1.39 13.72
CA ASN A 104 -1.15 -0.46 12.67
C ASN A 104 0.16 0.26 13.03
N PHE A 105 0.97 0.60 12.03
CA PHE A 105 2.31 1.14 12.26
C PHE A 105 2.74 2.11 11.17
N LYS A 106 3.64 3.05 11.51
CA LYS A 106 4.21 4.02 10.56
C LYS A 106 5.74 3.93 10.54
N PHE A 107 6.33 3.84 9.35
CA PHE A 107 7.76 3.71 9.11
C PHE A 107 8.52 5.05 9.20
N ASN A 108 8.40 5.78 10.32
CA ASN A 108 8.94 7.15 10.45
C ASN A 108 10.45 7.30 10.22
N ASN A 109 11.24 6.23 10.39
CA ASN A 109 12.72 6.28 10.37
C ASN A 109 13.33 5.20 9.46
N PHE A 110 12.59 4.78 8.44
CA PHE A 110 13.10 3.82 7.45
C PHE A 110 12.99 4.42 6.06
N GLY A 111 13.87 3.96 5.17
CA GLY A 111 13.86 4.26 3.75
C GLY A 111 12.70 3.57 3.01
N PRO A 112 12.78 3.48 1.68
CA PRO A 112 11.67 3.01 0.85
C PRO A 112 11.38 1.52 0.97
N ALA A 113 12.35 0.71 1.40
CA ALA A 113 12.23 -0.76 1.45
C ALA A 113 10.96 -1.27 2.17
N PRO A 114 10.64 -0.86 3.41
CA PRO A 114 9.40 -1.28 4.05
C PRO A 114 8.12 -0.78 3.37
N ILE A 115 8.17 0.39 2.72
CA ILE A 115 7.05 0.95 1.96
C ILE A 115 6.77 0.05 0.76
N ASP A 116 7.79 -0.22 -0.04
CA ASP A 116 7.71 -1.08 -1.22
C ASP A 116 7.31 -2.52 -0.87
N ALA A 117 7.81 -3.06 0.23
CA ALA A 117 7.39 -4.37 0.74
C ALA A 117 5.91 -4.38 1.12
N THR A 118 5.41 -3.32 1.76
CA THR A 118 3.99 -3.20 2.13
C THR A 118 3.10 -3.08 0.89
N LYS A 119 3.52 -2.29 -0.11
CA LYS A 119 2.81 -2.19 -1.40
C LYS A 119 2.70 -3.53 -2.10
N LYS A 120 3.79 -4.31 -2.17
CA LYS A 120 3.79 -5.67 -2.72
C LYS A 120 2.82 -6.61 -1.99
N LEU A 121 2.70 -6.49 -0.67
CA LEU A 121 1.71 -7.27 0.08
C LEU A 121 0.27 -6.93 -0.34
N VAL A 122 -0.04 -5.64 -0.51
CA VAL A 122 -1.37 -5.19 -0.94
C VAL A 122 -1.67 -5.62 -2.38
N GLU A 123 -0.68 -5.50 -3.28
CA GLU A 123 -0.78 -5.97 -4.67
C GLU A 123 -1.06 -7.47 -4.74
N SER A 124 -0.26 -8.30 -4.07
CA SER A 124 -0.47 -9.75 -4.06
C SER A 124 -1.79 -10.16 -3.38
N PHE A 125 -2.26 -9.39 -2.40
CA PHE A 125 -3.58 -9.62 -1.83
C PHE A 125 -4.69 -9.34 -2.83
N ALA A 126 -4.59 -8.23 -3.57
CA ALA A 126 -5.54 -7.92 -4.64
C ALA A 126 -5.57 -9.01 -5.72
N GLU A 127 -4.40 -9.46 -6.18
CA GLU A 127 -4.26 -10.56 -7.14
C GLU A 127 -4.93 -11.84 -6.63
N SER A 128 -4.68 -12.22 -5.37
CA SER A 128 -5.28 -13.42 -4.78
C SER A 128 -6.81 -13.38 -4.76
N ARG A 129 -7.40 -12.18 -4.57
CA ARG A 129 -8.84 -11.99 -4.55
C ARG A 129 -9.45 -12.03 -5.94
N GLN A 130 -8.75 -11.50 -6.95
CA GLN A 130 -9.18 -11.57 -8.35
C GLN A 130 -9.19 -13.02 -8.82
N ALA A 131 -8.11 -13.77 -8.57
CA ALA A 131 -8.04 -15.19 -8.91
C ALA A 131 -9.15 -16.01 -8.22
N GLY A 132 -9.44 -15.72 -6.94
CA GLY A 132 -10.55 -16.37 -6.22
C GLY A 132 -11.93 -16.03 -6.82
N ALA A 133 -12.13 -14.80 -7.30
CA ALA A 133 -13.37 -14.39 -7.95
C ALA A 133 -13.53 -15.08 -9.32
N GLU A 134 -12.47 -15.16 -10.13
CA GLU A 134 -12.48 -15.86 -11.42
C GLU A 134 -12.81 -17.34 -11.28
N LEU A 135 -12.23 -18.02 -10.28
CA LEU A 135 -12.53 -19.43 -9.98
C LEU A 135 -13.97 -19.66 -9.53
N SER A 136 -14.61 -18.66 -8.90
CA SER A 136 -16.02 -18.73 -8.48
C SER A 136 -17.02 -18.53 -9.64
N LEU A 137 -16.56 -17.95 -10.76
CA LEU A 137 -17.35 -17.68 -11.96
C LEU A 137 -17.16 -18.75 -13.04
N ALA A 138 -16.19 -19.64 -12.88
CA ALA A 138 -16.02 -20.79 -13.76
C ALA A 138 -17.21 -21.75 -13.58
N PRO A 139 -17.89 -22.17 -14.67
CA PRO A 139 -18.99 -23.12 -14.57
C PRO A 139 -18.47 -24.43 -13.94
N PRO A 140 -19.23 -25.07 -13.04
CA PRO A 140 -18.86 -26.38 -12.51
C PRO A 140 -18.70 -27.34 -13.70
N GLY A 141 -17.55 -28.02 -13.73
CA GLY A 141 -17.06 -28.77 -14.90
C GLY A 141 -18.13 -29.57 -15.63
N THR A 142 -18.13 -29.43 -16.94
CA THR A 142 -18.69 -30.41 -17.90
C THR A 142 -17.91 -31.71 -17.88
#